data_AF-A0A8B9JBN8-F1
#
_entry.id   AF-A0A8B9JBN8-F1
#
_cell.length_a   1.000
_cell.length_b   1.000
_cell.length_c   1.000
_cell.angle_alpha   90.00
_cell.angle_beta   90.00
_cell.angle_gamma   90.00
#
_symmetry.space_group_name_H-M   'P 1'
#
loop_
_entity.id
_entity.type
_entity.pdbx_description
1 polymer ?
#
loop_
_entity_poly.entity_id
_entity_poly.type
_entity_poly.pdbx_seq_one_letter_code
_entity_poly.pdbx_strand_id
1 'polypeptide(L)'
;MADVINRHALCVFFYQLTVACKRVQALKRATTRPTAQSQESPLKADPAAAEEKDYRELDRKILQLCGGLYDLDASSLQLKVINYLQKETESQCCCLLLVSEDNHQLFCQVVGDKVLEEEISFPVSSFILHAAPETPAMFEDMGFINTYKIDIHTLARFCLMVKKGYRDPPYHNWMHAFSVSHFCYLLYKNLELSNYLEDIEILALFVSCMCHDLDHRGTNNSFQVASQSVLAALYSSEGSVMERHHFAQAIAILNTHGCNIFEKFSRKDYQRMLDLMRDIILATDLAHHLRIFKDLQKMATVGYNPRNRTHRSLLLCLLMTSCDLSDQTKGWKTTRKIAELIYKEFFSQGDLEKAMGNRPSEMMDREKAYIPELQISFMEHIAMPIYKLLQEIFPRSTELYERVAANREQWSKVSHKFTIRGLPSNNSLDFLDEEYELMQAQGAFGDDIHRMNGCLDEDCCKRDQ
;
A
#
# COMPACT_ATOMS: atom_id res chain seq x y z
N MET A 1 27.74 14.56 12.42
CA MET A 1 27.42 13.24 11.82
C MET A 1 26.92 13.33 10.36
N ALA A 2 26.75 14.53 9.79
CA ALA A 2 26.14 14.75 8.47
C ALA A 2 27.10 14.65 7.26
N ASP A 3 28.43 14.55 7.47
CA ASP A 3 29.41 14.55 6.36
C ASP A 3 30.04 13.18 6.05
N VAL A 4 29.60 12.08 6.68
CA VAL A 4 30.31 10.78 6.59
C VAL A 4 29.44 9.61 6.09
N ILE A 5 28.12 9.77 5.99
CA ILE A 5 27.25 8.67 5.58
C ILE A 5 26.93 8.78 4.08
N ASN A 6 27.66 8.01 3.28
CA ASN A 6 27.43 7.86 1.84
C ASN A 6 26.00 7.35 1.56
N ARG A 7 25.32 7.88 0.52
CA ARG A 7 23.92 7.56 0.16
C ARG A 7 23.67 6.06 -0.04
N HIS A 8 24.68 5.30 -0.48
CA HIS A 8 24.59 3.84 -0.63
C HIS A 8 24.56 3.10 0.72
N ALA A 9 25.25 3.61 1.74
CA ALA A 9 25.30 3.02 3.07
C ALA A 9 23.95 3.14 3.80
N LEU A 10 23.22 4.23 3.58
CA LEU A 10 21.85 4.40 4.07
C LEU A 10 20.91 3.34 3.49
N CYS A 11 20.98 3.08 2.19
CA CYS A 11 20.10 2.11 1.53
C CYS A 11 20.36 0.66 2.00
N VAL A 12 21.64 0.26 2.11
CA VAL A 12 22.04 -1.05 2.66
C VAL A 12 21.65 -1.17 4.14
N PHE A 13 21.81 -0.09 4.91
CA PHE A 13 21.42 -0.04 6.31
C PHE A 13 19.91 -0.24 6.50
N PHE A 14 19.06 0.44 5.71
CA PHE A 14 17.60 0.24 5.77
C PHE A 14 17.16 -1.16 5.33
N TYR A 15 17.84 -1.75 4.34
CA TYR A 15 17.56 -3.12 3.91
C TYR A 15 17.87 -4.15 5.00
N GLN A 16 19.05 -4.07 5.63
CA GLN A 16 19.45 -4.98 6.70
C GLN A 16 18.57 -4.82 7.95
N LEU A 17 18.14 -3.60 8.25
CA LEU A 17 17.21 -3.32 9.35
C LEU A 17 15.84 -3.98 9.11
N THR A 18 15.35 -3.95 7.87
CA THR A 18 14.08 -4.59 7.47
C THR A 18 14.16 -6.11 7.61
N VAL A 19 15.29 -6.72 7.22
CA VAL A 19 15.54 -8.16 7.35
C VAL A 19 15.60 -8.57 8.83
N ALA A 20 16.28 -7.79 9.67
CA ALA A 20 16.35 -8.02 11.12
C ALA A 20 14.95 -7.94 11.76
N CYS A 21 14.14 -6.94 11.41
CA CYS A 21 12.78 -6.78 11.92
C CYS A 21 11.88 -7.96 11.55
N LYS A 22 11.94 -8.45 10.29
CA LYS A 22 11.19 -9.64 9.85
C LYS A 22 11.59 -10.89 10.64
N ARG A 23 12.87 -11.06 10.96
CA ARG A 23 13.37 -12.19 11.78
C ARG A 23 12.91 -12.12 13.23
N VAL A 24 12.90 -10.93 13.84
CA VAL A 24 12.39 -10.71 15.20
C VAL A 24 10.87 -10.97 15.27
N GLN A 25 10.11 -10.50 14.27
CA GLN A 25 8.67 -10.80 14.19
C GLN A 25 8.39 -12.30 14.01
N ALA A 26 9.23 -13.02 13.25
CA ALA A 26 9.14 -14.46 13.11
C ALA A 26 9.46 -15.19 14.43
N LEU A 27 10.45 -14.72 15.20
CA LEU A 27 10.79 -15.26 16.52
C LEU A 27 9.68 -15.01 17.56
N LYS A 28 9.03 -13.83 17.54
CA LYS A 28 7.85 -13.53 18.37
C LYS A 28 6.65 -14.42 18.05
N ARG A 29 6.45 -14.79 16.78
CA ARG A 29 5.41 -15.75 16.37
C ARG A 29 5.74 -17.19 16.76
N ALA A 30 7.02 -17.53 16.84
CA ALA A 30 7.47 -18.86 17.27
C ALA A 30 7.37 -19.07 18.79
N THR A 31 7.51 -18.00 19.58
CA THR A 31 7.43 -18.03 21.06
C THR A 31 6.01 -18.03 21.62
N THR A 32 4.99 -17.76 20.79
CA THR A 32 3.56 -17.79 21.19
C THR A 32 2.86 -19.15 21.01
N ARG A 33 3.58 -20.27 20.83
CA ARG A 33 2.98 -21.61 20.90
C ARG A 33 2.90 -22.08 22.36
N PRO A 34 1.78 -22.66 22.82
CA PRO A 34 1.64 -23.08 24.22
C PRO A 34 2.58 -24.23 24.56
N THR A 35 3.24 -24.11 25.71
CA THR A 35 4.08 -25.11 26.34
C THR A 35 3.28 -26.36 26.72
N ALA A 36 3.58 -27.49 26.07
CA ALA A 36 3.18 -28.81 26.53
C ALA A 36 4.26 -29.39 27.45
N GLN A 37 3.90 -29.45 28.73
CA GLN A 37 4.29 -30.38 29.79
C GLN A 37 5.71 -30.96 29.84
N SER A 38 6.36 -30.62 30.95
CA SER A 38 7.52 -31.21 31.61
C SER A 38 7.46 -32.74 31.77
N GLN A 39 8.54 -33.42 31.37
CA GLN A 39 9.05 -34.58 32.08
C GLN A 39 10.58 -34.51 32.17
N GLU A 40 11.06 -34.34 33.40
CA GLU A 40 12.46 -34.49 33.78
C GLU A 40 12.89 -35.96 33.68
N SER A 41 14.10 -36.21 33.18
CA SER A 41 14.88 -37.38 33.55
C SER A 41 16.38 -37.01 33.60
N PRO A 42 17.16 -37.58 34.53
CA PRO A 42 18.46 -37.02 34.91
C PRO A 42 19.59 -37.44 33.96
N LEU A 43 20.47 -36.47 33.68
CA LEU A 43 21.76 -36.67 33.05
C LEU A 43 22.56 -37.77 33.76
N LYS A 44 22.98 -38.78 32.99
CA LYS A 44 24.27 -39.47 33.21
C LYS A 44 25.22 -38.99 32.13
N ALA A 45 26.23 -38.24 32.54
CA ALA A 45 27.42 -37.97 31.75
C ALA A 45 28.29 -39.23 31.71
N ASP A 46 28.71 -39.63 30.51
CA ASP A 46 29.95 -40.37 30.31
C ASP A 46 30.69 -39.71 29.13
N PRO A 47 31.93 -39.20 29.31
CA PRO A 47 32.59 -38.31 28.37
C PRO A 47 33.53 -39.08 27.45
N ALA A 48 33.02 -39.63 26.36
CA ALA A 48 33.84 -40.00 25.21
C ALA A 48 32.94 -40.35 24.02
N ALA A 49 33.30 -39.85 22.84
CA ALA A 49 32.67 -40.11 21.55
C ALA A 49 31.35 -39.35 21.27
N ALA A 50 31.47 -38.05 21.02
CA ALA A 50 30.58 -37.36 20.09
C ALA A 50 31.44 -36.77 18.96
N GLU A 51 31.24 -37.33 17.78
CA GLU A 51 31.93 -37.08 16.51
C GLU A 51 32.11 -35.58 16.21
N GLU A 52 33.33 -35.20 15.84
CA GLU A 52 33.63 -33.92 15.18
C GLU A 52 32.81 -33.81 13.89
N LYS A 53 31.61 -33.22 13.99
CA LYS A 53 30.92 -32.69 12.81
C LYS A 53 31.76 -31.55 12.27
N ASP A 54 32.24 -31.74 11.05
CA ASP A 54 33.16 -30.83 10.37
C ASP A 54 32.51 -29.45 10.18
N TYR A 55 32.72 -28.57 11.14
CA TYR A 55 32.31 -27.17 11.04
C TYR A 55 33.03 -26.55 9.86
N ARG A 56 32.27 -25.92 8.94
CA ARG A 56 32.87 -25.12 7.87
C ARG A 56 33.68 -24.01 8.50
N GLU A 57 34.66 -23.49 7.78
CA GLU A 57 35.56 -22.46 8.31
C GLU A 57 34.80 -21.22 8.81
N LEU A 58 33.69 -20.86 8.15
CA LEU A 58 32.77 -19.82 8.62
C LEU A 58 32.10 -20.17 9.96
N ASP A 59 31.69 -21.42 10.16
CA ASP A 59 31.05 -21.86 11.40
C ASP A 59 32.06 -21.83 12.56
N ARG A 60 33.33 -22.19 12.32
CA ARG A 60 34.42 -22.06 13.31
C ARG A 60 34.70 -20.61 13.68
N LYS A 61 34.72 -19.71 12.69
CA LYS A 61 34.88 -18.25 12.90
C LYS A 61 33.73 -17.65 13.71
N ILE A 62 32.49 -18.05 13.44
CA ILE A 62 31.31 -17.59 14.18
C ILE A 62 31.33 -18.11 15.62
N LEU A 63 31.69 -19.39 15.83
CA LEU A 63 31.81 -19.95 17.17
C LEU A 63 32.93 -19.28 17.98
N GLN A 64 34.05 -18.98 17.35
CA GLN A 64 35.15 -18.23 17.98
C GLN A 64 34.74 -16.79 18.31
N LEU A 65 33.98 -16.13 17.44
CA LEU A 65 33.39 -14.83 17.75
C LEU A 65 32.48 -14.94 18.97
N CYS A 66 31.49 -15.84 18.95
CA CYS A 66 30.52 -16.02 20.04
C CYS A 66 31.18 -16.34 21.39
N GLY A 67 32.19 -17.21 21.40
CA GLY A 67 32.97 -17.52 22.62
C GLY A 67 33.72 -16.32 23.18
N GLY A 68 34.01 -15.33 22.34
CA GLY A 68 34.66 -14.08 22.73
C GLY A 68 33.72 -12.94 23.11
N LEU A 69 32.39 -13.13 23.13
CA LEU A 69 31.41 -12.08 23.45
C LEU A 69 30.84 -12.17 24.88
N TYR A 70 31.06 -13.28 25.58
CA TYR A 70 30.30 -13.65 26.80
C TYR A 70 30.50 -12.72 28.02
N ASP A 71 31.61 -11.96 28.07
CA ASP A 71 31.96 -11.08 29.20
C ASP A 71 32.32 -9.64 28.75
N LEU A 72 31.79 -9.20 27.60
CA LEU A 72 32.06 -7.85 27.08
C LEU A 72 30.95 -6.88 27.46
N ASP A 73 31.35 -5.65 27.81
CA ASP A 73 30.42 -4.52 27.89
C ASP A 73 29.83 -4.19 26.50
N ALA A 74 28.74 -3.42 26.47
CA ALA A 74 27.99 -3.15 25.25
C ALA A 74 28.84 -2.50 24.14
N SER A 75 29.80 -1.63 24.47
CA SER A 75 30.70 -1.01 23.49
C SER A 75 31.72 -1.99 22.96
N SER A 76 32.35 -2.77 23.84
CA SER A 76 33.33 -3.80 23.45
C SER A 76 32.70 -4.90 22.59
N LEU A 77 31.46 -5.29 22.91
CA LEU A 77 30.66 -6.24 22.13
C LEU A 77 30.37 -5.67 20.73
N GLN A 78 29.83 -4.44 20.66
CA GLN A 78 29.53 -3.77 19.39
C GLN A 78 30.77 -3.66 18.50
N LEU A 79 31.90 -3.23 19.05
CA LEU A 79 33.15 -3.06 18.30
C LEU A 79 33.70 -4.39 17.77
N LYS A 80 33.65 -5.46 18.56
CA LYS A 80 34.12 -6.79 18.15
C LYS A 80 33.25 -7.39 17.04
N VAL A 81 31.93 -7.22 17.13
CA VAL A 81 30.98 -7.64 16.10
C VAL A 81 31.13 -6.80 14.82
N ILE A 82 31.26 -5.47 14.94
CA ILE A 82 31.45 -4.56 13.81
C ILE A 82 32.74 -4.89 13.06
N ASN A 83 33.86 -5.08 13.76
CA ASN A 83 35.14 -5.44 13.14
C ASN A 83 35.09 -6.79 12.41
N TYR A 84 34.39 -7.77 13.00
CA TYR A 84 34.16 -9.06 12.34
C TYR A 84 33.34 -8.89 11.06
N LEU A 85 32.23 -8.14 11.13
CA LEU A 85 31.35 -7.89 9.99
C LEU A 85 32.06 -7.10 8.89
N GLN A 86 32.81 -6.06 9.20
CA GLN A 86 33.59 -5.30 8.21
C GLN A 86 34.60 -6.19 7.49
N LYS A 87 35.26 -7.11 8.22
CA LYS A 87 36.24 -8.04 7.65
C LYS A 87 35.59 -9.09 6.75
N GLU A 88 34.44 -9.64 7.12
CA GLU A 88 33.77 -10.68 6.34
C GLU A 88 32.92 -10.11 5.18
N THR A 89 32.50 -8.85 5.26
CA THR A 89 31.66 -8.20 4.22
C THR A 89 32.41 -7.22 3.32
N GLU A 90 33.67 -6.91 3.64
CA GLU A 90 34.49 -5.87 3.00
C GLU A 90 33.83 -4.47 3.06
N SER A 91 32.88 -4.26 3.98
CA SER A 91 32.19 -2.98 4.12
C SER A 91 33.12 -1.92 4.70
N GLN A 92 33.11 -0.72 4.10
CA GLN A 92 33.88 0.43 4.57
C GLN A 92 33.43 0.93 5.96
N CYS A 93 32.18 0.64 6.37
CA CYS A 93 31.64 1.03 7.66
C CYS A 93 30.52 0.06 8.08
N CYS A 94 30.49 -0.33 9.36
CA CYS A 94 29.38 -1.05 9.97
C CYS A 94 28.99 -0.39 11.29
N CYS A 95 27.71 -0.46 11.65
CA CYS A 95 27.22 -0.10 12.97
C CYS A 95 26.28 -1.19 13.46
N LEU A 96 26.23 -1.39 14.78
CA LEU A 96 25.33 -2.34 15.41
C LEU A 96 24.28 -1.55 16.19
N LEU A 97 23.01 -1.86 15.93
CA LEU A 97 21.89 -1.29 16.66
C LEU A 97 21.38 -2.34 17.63
N LEU A 98 21.50 -2.05 18.92
CA LEU A 98 20.97 -2.90 19.97
C LEU A 98 19.54 -2.49 20.28
N VAL A 99 18.65 -3.48 20.42
CA VAL A 99 17.23 -3.25 20.71
C VAL A 99 17.02 -3.39 22.21
N SER A 100 16.53 -2.33 22.87
CA SER A 100 15.99 -2.43 24.22
C SER A 100 14.51 -2.80 24.12
N GLU A 101 14.17 -4.02 24.56
CA GLU A 101 12.78 -4.47 24.60
C GLU A 101 11.96 -3.71 25.65
N ASP A 102 12.57 -3.32 26.77
CA ASP A 102 11.88 -2.62 27.87
C ASP A 102 11.55 -1.17 27.50
N ASN A 103 12.50 -0.46 26.89
CA ASN A 103 12.36 0.98 26.63
C ASN A 103 11.84 1.30 25.24
N HIS A 104 11.63 0.29 24.38
CA HIS A 104 11.28 0.49 22.97
C HIS A 104 12.26 1.48 22.30
N GLN A 105 13.56 1.31 22.55
CA GLN A 105 14.60 2.15 21.99
C GLN A 105 15.66 1.31 21.27
N LEU A 106 16.16 1.83 20.16
CA LEU A 106 17.39 1.37 19.54
C LEU A 106 18.53 2.20 20.11
N PHE A 107 19.63 1.57 20.47
CA PHE A 107 20.81 2.29 20.93
C PHE A 107 22.04 1.87 20.15
N CYS A 108 22.90 2.85 19.90
CA CYS A 108 24.16 2.71 19.20
C CYS A 108 25.24 3.48 19.96
N GLN A 109 26.32 2.80 20.30
CA GLN A 109 27.46 3.41 20.96
C GLN A 109 28.74 3.30 20.11
N VAL A 110 28.71 2.51 19.03
CA VAL A 110 29.88 2.31 18.15
C VAL A 110 29.48 2.45 16.67
N VAL A 111 30.19 3.31 15.94
CA VAL A 111 30.04 3.49 14.49
C VAL A 111 31.40 3.30 13.83
N GLY A 112 31.53 2.24 13.03
CA GLY A 112 32.82 1.82 12.48
C GLY A 112 33.78 1.42 13.60
N ASP A 113 34.96 2.03 13.61
CA ASP A 113 36.02 1.82 14.61
C ASP A 113 35.93 2.77 15.82
N LYS A 114 34.92 3.65 15.86
CA LYS A 114 34.80 4.69 16.89
C LYS A 114 33.72 4.35 17.91
N VAL A 115 34.12 4.32 19.17
CA VAL A 115 33.21 4.36 20.32
C VAL A 115 32.80 5.82 20.55
N LEU A 116 31.51 6.08 20.63
CA LEU A 116 30.93 7.40 20.86
C LEU A 116 31.01 7.74 22.35
N GLU A 117 31.25 9.02 22.66
CA GLU A 117 31.31 9.52 24.04
C GLU A 117 29.96 9.39 24.77
N GLU A 118 28.86 9.50 24.03
CA GLU A 118 27.50 9.29 24.52
C GLU A 118 26.78 8.25 23.68
N GLU A 119 25.99 7.40 24.34
CA GLU A 119 25.12 6.44 23.67
C GLU A 119 24.00 7.19 22.94
N ILE A 120 23.84 6.89 21.65
CA ILE A 120 22.76 7.50 20.87
C ILE A 120 21.56 6.57 20.95
N SER A 121 20.54 6.99 21.71
CA SER A 121 19.25 6.31 21.81
C SER A 121 18.24 6.90 20.82
N PHE A 122 17.56 6.04 20.09
CA PHE A 122 16.47 6.37 19.18
C PHE A 122 15.20 5.69 19.66
N PRO A 123 14.06 6.39 19.84
CA PRO A 123 12.79 5.72 20.06
C PRO A 123 12.49 4.83 18.86
N VAL A 124 12.11 3.57 19.10
CA VAL A 124 11.68 2.63 18.05
C VAL A 124 10.53 3.24 17.25
N SER A 125 9.67 4.07 17.86
CA SER A 125 8.63 4.84 17.17
C SER A 125 9.14 5.89 16.17
N SER A 126 10.38 6.36 16.33
CA SER A 126 11.03 7.33 15.42
C SER A 126 11.76 6.63 14.27
N PHE A 127 12.20 5.39 14.50
CA PHE A 127 12.78 4.51 13.47
C PHE A 127 11.74 3.70 12.71
N ILE A 128 10.49 3.70 13.20
CA ILE A 128 9.31 3.33 12.46
C ILE A 128 9.08 4.38 11.35
N LEU A 129 9.94 4.31 10.33
CA LEU A 129 9.52 4.26 8.93
C LEU A 129 8.52 3.10 8.77
N HIS A 130 7.33 3.26 9.35
CA HIS A 130 6.11 2.70 8.81
C HIS A 130 5.38 3.78 7.99
N ALA A 131 6.06 4.81 7.50
CA ALA A 131 5.80 5.16 6.10
C ALA A 131 6.36 3.98 5.30
N ALA A 132 5.48 3.27 4.62
CA ALA A 132 5.82 2.25 3.65
C ALA A 132 7.09 2.71 2.88
N PRO A 133 8.29 2.09 3.05
CA PRO A 133 9.49 2.44 2.27
C PRO A 133 9.23 2.42 0.75
N GLU A 134 8.14 1.78 0.36
CA GLU A 134 7.61 1.67 -0.99
C GLU A 134 7.16 3.03 -1.57
N THR A 135 6.57 3.95 -0.79
CA THR A 135 6.07 5.22 -1.38
C THR A 135 7.20 6.17 -1.81
N PRO A 136 8.19 6.52 -0.94
CA PRO A 136 9.35 7.28 -1.39
C PRO A 136 10.15 6.57 -2.50
N ALA A 137 10.21 5.24 -2.49
CA ALA A 137 10.85 4.46 -3.56
C ALA A 137 10.12 4.63 -4.91
N MET A 138 8.78 4.65 -4.92
CA MET A 138 8.01 4.95 -6.15
C MET A 138 8.26 6.38 -6.65
N PHE A 139 8.39 7.38 -5.77
CA PHE A 139 8.79 8.74 -6.18
C PHE A 139 10.18 8.78 -6.82
N GLU A 140 11.12 8.00 -6.29
CA GLU A 140 12.49 7.90 -6.81
C GLU A 140 12.51 7.20 -8.18
N ASP A 141 11.86 6.04 -8.29
CA ASP A 141 11.83 5.24 -9.52
C ASP A 141 11.11 5.95 -10.68
N MET A 142 10.04 6.71 -10.40
CA MET A 142 9.39 7.59 -11.38
C MET A 142 10.18 8.87 -11.68
N GLY A 143 11.34 9.07 -11.04
CA GLY A 143 12.22 10.22 -11.25
C GLY A 143 11.74 11.54 -10.66
N PHE A 144 10.59 11.56 -9.96
CA PHE A 144 9.98 12.79 -9.46
C PHE A 144 10.86 13.55 -8.48
N ILE A 145 11.59 12.86 -7.60
CA ILE A 145 12.50 13.51 -6.65
C ILE A 145 13.52 14.38 -7.39
N ASN A 146 14.12 13.84 -8.46
CA ASN A 146 15.17 14.50 -9.22
C ASN A 146 14.62 15.58 -10.15
N THR A 147 13.49 15.32 -10.83
CA THR A 147 12.85 16.26 -11.77
C THR A 147 12.35 17.50 -11.04
N TYR A 148 11.69 17.30 -9.90
CA TYR A 148 11.01 18.37 -9.16
C TYR A 148 11.81 18.90 -7.96
N LYS A 149 13.03 18.38 -7.75
CA LYS A 149 13.92 18.77 -6.64
C LYS A 149 13.23 18.65 -5.27
N ILE A 150 12.48 17.56 -5.08
CA ILE A 150 11.76 17.29 -3.84
C ILE A 150 12.78 16.97 -2.75
N ASP A 151 12.76 17.73 -1.65
CA ASP A 151 13.60 17.43 -0.50
C ASP A 151 13.17 16.12 0.17
N ILE A 152 14.12 15.21 0.41
CA ILE A 152 13.83 13.87 0.91
C ILE A 152 13.24 13.87 2.33
N HIS A 153 13.64 14.82 3.17
CA HIS A 153 13.10 14.94 4.52
C HIS A 153 11.66 15.48 4.50
N THR A 154 11.39 16.45 3.62
CA THR A 154 10.04 16.96 3.37
C THR A 154 9.13 15.88 2.78
N LEU A 155 9.63 15.08 1.83
CA LEU A 155 8.90 13.93 1.30
C LEU A 155 8.58 12.89 2.38
N ALA A 156 9.55 12.53 3.21
CA ALA A 156 9.33 11.60 4.31
C ALA A 156 8.26 12.09 5.29
N ARG A 157 8.33 13.37 5.69
CA ARG A 157 7.31 13.99 6.56
C ARG A 157 5.94 14.04 5.88
N PHE A 158 5.87 14.42 4.61
CA PHE A 158 4.64 14.41 3.83
C PHE A 158 4.00 13.02 3.81
N CYS A 159 4.74 11.99 3.42
CA CYS A 159 4.23 10.60 3.39
C CYS A 159 3.71 10.13 4.75
N LEU A 160 4.44 10.44 5.84
CA LEU A 160 4.02 10.10 7.20
C LEU A 160 2.75 10.86 7.63
N MET A 161 2.65 12.15 7.27
CA MET A 161 1.48 12.97 7.57
C MET A 161 0.25 12.52 6.78
N VAL A 162 0.42 12.18 5.50
CA VAL A 162 -0.66 11.61 4.69
C VAL A 162 -1.14 10.30 5.31
N LYS A 163 -0.23 9.35 5.60
CA LYS A 163 -0.58 8.09 6.28
C LYS A 163 -1.34 8.33 7.58
N LYS A 164 -0.84 9.23 8.44
CA LYS A 164 -1.48 9.60 9.71
C LYS A 164 -2.85 10.25 9.51
N GLY A 165 -3.08 10.91 8.38
CA GLY A 165 -4.33 11.56 8.04
C GLY A 165 -5.47 10.60 7.70
N TYR A 166 -5.17 9.33 7.41
CA TYR A 166 -6.20 8.29 7.24
C TYR A 166 -6.66 7.74 8.58
N ARG A 167 -7.97 7.53 8.69
CA ARG A 167 -8.58 6.81 9.82
C ARG A 167 -8.55 5.29 9.55
N ASP A 168 -9.19 4.54 10.42
CA ASP A 168 -9.26 3.08 10.35
C ASP A 168 -10.69 2.53 10.13
N PRO A 169 -11.49 3.07 9.18
CA PRO A 169 -12.71 2.36 8.77
C PRO A 169 -12.34 1.09 7.98
N PRO A 170 -13.26 0.12 7.84
CA PRO A 170 -12.95 -1.17 7.23
C PRO A 170 -12.31 -1.10 5.84
N TYR A 171 -12.77 -0.20 4.96
CA TYR A 171 -12.26 -0.08 3.58
C TYR A 171 -11.45 1.20 3.35
N HIS A 172 -12.04 2.37 3.55
CA HIS A 172 -11.41 3.66 3.19
C HIS A 172 -10.36 4.12 4.23
N ASN A 173 -9.27 3.35 4.34
CA ASN A 173 -8.15 3.56 5.25
C ASN A 173 -6.82 3.71 4.46
N TRP A 174 -5.68 3.83 5.17
CA TRP A 174 -4.38 4.01 4.52
C TRP A 174 -4.02 2.89 3.53
N MET A 175 -4.42 1.65 3.79
CA MET A 175 -4.07 0.54 2.90
C MET A 175 -4.76 0.65 1.54
N HIS A 176 -5.99 1.17 1.52
CA HIS A 176 -6.69 1.51 0.28
C HIS A 176 -5.94 2.63 -0.47
N ALA A 177 -5.64 3.75 0.19
CA ALA A 177 -4.88 4.84 -0.45
C ALA A 177 -3.51 4.39 -0.99
N PHE A 178 -2.84 3.50 -0.27
CA PHE A 178 -1.59 2.88 -0.72
C PHE A 178 -1.79 1.98 -1.95
N SER A 179 -2.82 1.12 -1.98
CA SER A 179 -3.08 0.24 -3.13
C SER A 179 -3.46 1.03 -4.39
N VAL A 180 -4.25 2.09 -4.23
CA VAL A 180 -4.61 3.05 -5.28
C VAL A 180 -3.35 3.76 -5.82
N SER A 181 -2.48 4.24 -4.93
CA SER A 181 -1.20 4.87 -5.32
C SER A 181 -0.26 3.89 -6.03
N HIS A 182 -0.16 2.66 -5.53
CA HIS A 182 0.62 1.60 -6.15
C HIS A 182 0.08 1.26 -7.55
N PHE A 183 -1.24 1.24 -7.74
CA PHE A 183 -1.80 1.02 -9.06
C PHE A 183 -1.49 2.17 -10.02
N CYS A 184 -1.52 3.43 -9.56
CA CYS A 184 -1.04 4.56 -10.35
C CYS A 184 0.41 4.37 -10.82
N TYR A 185 1.29 3.88 -9.93
CA TYR A 185 2.66 3.52 -10.29
C TYR A 185 2.71 2.39 -11.33
N LEU A 186 1.88 1.35 -11.20
CA LEU A 186 1.80 0.28 -12.20
C LEU A 186 1.33 0.81 -13.56
N LEU A 187 0.36 1.73 -13.61
CA LEU A 187 -0.07 2.36 -14.85
C LEU A 187 1.09 3.15 -15.48
N TYR A 188 1.85 3.91 -14.68
CA TYR A 188 3.05 4.61 -15.16
C TYR A 188 4.07 3.66 -15.79
N LYS A 189 4.43 2.56 -15.10
CA LYS A 189 5.45 1.61 -15.57
C LYS A 189 5.01 0.79 -16.78
N ASN A 190 3.73 0.44 -16.86
CA ASN A 190 3.24 -0.52 -17.87
C ASN A 190 2.56 0.13 -19.07
N LEU A 191 2.04 1.35 -18.93
CA LEU A 191 1.27 2.03 -19.99
C LEU A 191 1.98 3.26 -20.57
N GLU A 192 3.24 3.52 -20.17
CA GLU A 192 4.08 4.60 -20.73
C GLU A 192 3.38 5.97 -20.68
N LEU A 193 2.84 6.33 -19.51
CA LEU A 193 1.96 7.50 -19.36
C LEU A 193 2.60 8.83 -19.81
N SER A 194 3.93 8.93 -19.84
CA SER A 194 4.66 10.10 -20.37
C SER A 194 4.41 10.37 -21.87
N ASN A 195 3.90 9.39 -22.63
CA ASN A 195 3.45 9.60 -24.01
C ASN A 195 2.08 10.28 -24.11
N TYR A 196 1.35 10.35 -23.00
CA TYR A 196 -0.05 10.79 -22.95
C TYR A 196 -0.23 12.05 -22.11
N LEU A 197 0.45 12.15 -20.98
CA LEU A 197 0.32 13.21 -19.99
C LEU A 197 1.64 13.96 -19.81
N GLU A 198 1.55 15.20 -19.36
CA GLU A 198 2.72 15.97 -18.93
C GLU A 198 3.24 15.45 -17.57
N ASP A 199 4.54 15.53 -17.31
CA ASP A 199 5.14 15.01 -16.06
C ASP A 199 4.45 15.55 -14.80
N ILE A 200 4.01 16.82 -14.82
CA ILE A 200 3.32 17.44 -13.69
C ILE A 200 1.91 16.88 -13.48
N GLU A 201 1.25 16.43 -14.56
CA GLU A 201 -0.06 15.77 -14.53
C GLU A 201 0.08 14.36 -13.94
N ILE A 202 1.17 13.63 -14.25
CA ILE A 202 1.46 12.31 -13.67
C ILE A 202 1.83 12.43 -12.19
N LEU A 203 2.67 13.40 -11.82
CA LEU A 203 2.97 13.68 -10.41
C LEU A 203 1.70 14.05 -9.64
N ALA A 204 0.84 14.91 -10.21
CA ALA A 204 -0.42 15.29 -9.57
C ALA A 204 -1.34 14.08 -9.39
N LEU A 205 -1.44 13.20 -10.38
CA LEU A 205 -2.22 11.96 -10.29
C LEU A 205 -1.73 11.07 -9.14
N PHE A 206 -0.41 10.84 -9.05
CA PHE A 206 0.17 10.00 -8.01
C PHE A 206 -0.03 10.58 -6.61
N VAL A 207 0.24 11.89 -6.42
CA VAL A 207 0.01 12.56 -5.12
C VAL A 207 -1.47 12.60 -4.77
N SER A 208 -2.35 12.76 -5.75
CA SER A 208 -3.80 12.70 -5.53
C SER A 208 -4.24 11.31 -5.07
N CYS A 209 -3.74 10.23 -5.69
CA CYS A 209 -3.99 8.86 -5.24
C CYS A 209 -3.65 8.65 -3.76
N MET A 210 -2.53 9.24 -3.30
CA MET A 210 -2.14 9.15 -1.88
C MET A 210 -3.10 9.92 -0.96
N CYS A 211 -3.74 10.98 -1.46
CA CYS A 211 -4.51 11.93 -0.67
C CYS A 211 -6.03 11.81 -0.81
N HIS A 212 -6.52 11.02 -1.77
CA HIS A 212 -7.89 11.13 -2.28
C HIS A 212 -9.00 10.82 -1.28
N ASP A 213 -8.68 10.09 -0.20
CA ASP A 213 -9.61 9.69 0.86
C ASP A 213 -9.16 10.13 2.26
N LEU A 214 -8.31 11.17 2.32
CA LEU A 214 -7.78 11.67 3.59
C LEU A 214 -8.89 11.97 4.59
N ASP A 215 -8.74 11.43 5.79
CA ASP A 215 -9.68 11.59 6.90
C ASP A 215 -11.09 11.03 6.61
N HIS A 216 -11.27 10.05 5.70
CA HIS A 216 -12.56 9.37 5.49
C HIS A 216 -13.09 8.72 6.78
N ARG A 217 -14.41 8.74 6.99
CA ARG A 217 -15.07 8.38 8.27
C ARG A 217 -15.90 7.11 8.23
N GLY A 218 -15.87 6.41 7.11
CA GLY A 218 -16.70 5.23 6.91
C GLY A 218 -18.12 5.53 6.44
N THR A 219 -18.37 6.74 5.92
CA THR A 219 -19.70 7.22 5.58
C THR A 219 -19.69 8.07 4.32
N ASN A 220 -20.63 7.85 3.41
CA ASN A 220 -20.67 8.49 2.11
C ASN A 220 -21.24 9.93 2.12
N ASN A 221 -21.28 10.56 0.95
CA ASN A 221 -21.81 11.91 0.72
C ASN A 221 -23.28 12.09 1.13
N SER A 222 -24.16 11.11 0.86
CA SER A 222 -25.57 11.21 1.25
C SER A 222 -25.75 11.23 2.77
N PHE A 223 -24.94 10.45 3.50
CA PHE A 223 -24.93 10.46 4.96
C PHE A 223 -24.51 11.81 5.51
N GLN A 224 -23.48 12.46 4.93
CA GLN A 224 -23.02 13.76 5.41
C GLN A 224 -24.16 14.79 5.43
N VAL A 225 -24.96 14.81 4.37
CA VAL A 225 -26.11 15.72 4.21
C VAL A 225 -27.25 15.32 5.15
N ALA A 226 -27.63 14.03 5.18
CA ALA A 226 -28.72 13.53 6.00
C ALA A 226 -28.47 13.70 7.50
N SER A 227 -27.21 13.59 7.93
CA SER A 227 -26.78 13.79 9.33
C SER A 227 -26.50 15.24 9.69
N GLN A 228 -26.59 16.19 8.75
CA GLN A 228 -26.25 17.59 8.95
C GLN A 228 -24.85 17.77 9.55
N SER A 229 -23.91 16.95 9.08
CA SER A 229 -22.52 16.98 9.54
C SER A 229 -21.85 18.34 9.30
N VAL A 230 -20.77 18.62 10.03
CA VAL A 230 -19.94 19.81 9.80
C VAL A 230 -19.44 19.88 8.36
N LEU A 231 -19.11 18.74 7.74
CA LEU A 231 -18.67 18.74 6.34
C LEU A 231 -19.79 19.16 5.38
N ALA A 232 -21.01 18.68 5.60
CA ALA A 232 -22.15 19.11 4.80
C ALA A 232 -22.41 20.61 4.98
N ALA A 233 -22.26 21.16 6.19
CA ALA A 233 -22.38 22.59 6.42
C ALA A 233 -21.35 23.42 5.62
N LEU A 234 -20.17 22.87 5.36
CA LEU A 234 -19.11 23.52 4.59
C LEU A 234 -19.28 23.38 3.06
N TYR A 235 -19.71 22.19 2.59
CA TYR A 235 -19.55 21.81 1.19
C TYR A 235 -20.83 21.39 0.46
N SER A 236 -21.95 21.18 1.16
CA SER A 236 -23.17 20.60 0.55
C SER A 236 -23.73 21.40 -0.62
N SER A 237 -23.52 22.72 -0.67
CA SER A 237 -23.97 23.57 -1.78
C SER A 237 -23.32 23.23 -3.12
N GLU A 238 -22.17 22.57 -3.12
CA GLU A 238 -21.41 22.27 -4.34
C GLU A 238 -21.37 20.77 -4.71
N GLY A 239 -21.95 19.89 -3.88
CA GLY A 239 -21.82 18.44 -4.03
C GLY A 239 -20.46 17.90 -3.59
N SER A 240 -20.20 16.60 -3.83
CA SER A 240 -18.93 15.89 -3.55
C SER A 240 -18.29 16.32 -2.22
N VAL A 241 -19.05 16.16 -1.13
CA VAL A 241 -18.75 16.72 0.20
C VAL A 241 -17.47 16.12 0.78
N MET A 242 -17.34 14.79 0.67
CA MET A 242 -16.20 14.03 1.14
C MET A 242 -14.96 14.35 0.31
N GLU A 243 -15.08 14.36 -1.02
CA GLU A 243 -13.97 14.60 -1.94
C GLU A 243 -13.39 16.02 -1.77
N ARG A 244 -14.26 17.02 -1.53
CA ARG A 244 -13.82 18.37 -1.14
C ARG A 244 -13.06 18.39 0.18
N HIS A 245 -13.52 17.62 1.16
CA HIS A 245 -12.83 17.48 2.45
C HIS A 245 -11.47 16.79 2.27
N HIS A 246 -11.37 15.73 1.48
CA HIS A 246 -10.12 15.04 1.18
C HIS A 246 -9.08 15.99 0.56
N PHE A 247 -9.50 16.80 -0.43
CA PHE A 247 -8.66 17.84 -1.00
C PHE A 247 -8.26 18.89 0.05
N ALA A 248 -9.19 19.38 0.88
CA ALA A 248 -8.88 20.35 1.94
C ALA A 248 -7.84 19.81 2.93
N GLN A 249 -7.93 18.52 3.30
CA GLN A 249 -6.96 17.84 4.15
C GLN A 249 -5.58 17.72 3.49
N ALA A 250 -5.54 17.41 2.19
CA ALA A 250 -4.29 17.38 1.42
C ALA A 250 -3.58 18.74 1.43
N ILE A 251 -4.34 19.83 1.21
CA ILE A 251 -3.83 21.20 1.30
C ILE A 251 -3.36 21.55 2.71
N ALA A 252 -4.08 21.12 3.76
CA ALA A 252 -3.66 21.34 5.14
C ALA A 252 -2.32 20.66 5.47
N ILE A 253 -2.10 19.44 4.97
CA ILE A 253 -0.82 18.74 5.10
C ILE A 253 0.29 19.50 4.35
N LEU A 254 0.07 19.90 3.10
CA LEU A 254 1.05 20.68 2.33
C LEU A 254 1.40 22.02 3.01
N ASN A 255 0.44 22.65 3.69
CA ASN A 255 0.66 23.89 4.45
C ASN A 255 1.30 23.67 5.83
N THR A 256 1.45 22.42 6.28
CA THR A 256 2.16 22.10 7.53
C THR A 256 3.66 22.28 7.35
N HIS A 257 4.32 22.89 8.33
CA HIS A 257 5.76 23.20 8.26
C HIS A 257 6.58 21.93 7.97
N GLY A 258 7.41 22.00 6.92
CA GLY A 258 8.27 20.90 6.50
C GLY A 258 7.55 19.78 5.73
N CYS A 259 6.29 19.94 5.33
CA CYS A 259 5.53 18.92 4.58
C CYS A 259 5.24 19.31 3.11
N ASN A 260 5.61 20.53 2.69
CA ASN A 260 5.33 21.01 1.34
C ASN A 260 6.31 20.42 0.31
N ILE A 261 5.96 19.28 -0.29
CA ILE A 261 6.77 18.63 -1.34
C ILE A 261 6.85 19.44 -2.65
N PHE A 262 6.07 20.52 -2.78
CA PHE A 262 6.07 21.41 -3.94
C PHE A 262 6.75 22.76 -3.67
N GLU A 263 7.47 22.92 -2.55
CA GLU A 263 8.06 24.20 -2.15
C GLU A 263 9.05 24.79 -3.16
N LYS A 264 9.63 23.97 -4.05
CA LYS A 264 10.56 24.41 -5.10
C LYS A 264 9.86 24.78 -6.41
N PHE A 265 8.54 24.64 -6.50
CA PHE A 265 7.80 24.96 -7.72
C PHE A 265 7.78 26.46 -7.96
N SER A 266 7.73 26.85 -9.23
CA SER A 266 7.35 28.21 -9.58
C SER A 266 5.93 28.50 -9.10
N ARG A 267 5.58 29.77 -8.87
CA ARG A 267 4.20 30.14 -8.49
C ARG A 267 3.15 29.59 -9.46
N LYS A 268 3.48 29.55 -10.76
CA LYS A 268 2.59 29.03 -11.81
C LYS A 268 2.40 27.52 -11.70
N ASP A 269 3.49 26.78 -11.50
CA ASP A 269 3.43 25.32 -11.39
C ASP A 269 2.81 24.88 -10.07
N TYR A 270 3.05 25.63 -8.99
CA TYR A 270 2.42 25.38 -7.69
C TYR A 270 0.89 25.51 -7.81
N GLN A 271 0.41 26.62 -8.40
CA GLN A 271 -1.02 26.80 -8.66
C GLN A 271 -1.59 25.68 -9.54
N ARG A 272 -0.88 25.34 -10.63
CA ARG A 272 -1.29 24.25 -11.52
C ARG A 272 -1.37 22.90 -10.81
N MET A 273 -0.41 22.59 -9.93
CA MET A 273 -0.41 21.36 -9.14
C MET A 273 -1.63 21.29 -8.23
N LEU A 274 -1.95 22.37 -7.52
CA LEU A 274 -3.12 22.40 -6.63
C LEU A 274 -4.44 22.30 -7.41
N ASP A 275 -4.54 22.93 -8.58
CA ASP A 275 -5.71 22.81 -9.45
C ASP A 275 -5.88 21.37 -9.98
N LEU A 276 -4.78 20.74 -10.42
CA LEU A 276 -4.79 19.33 -10.83
C LEU A 276 -5.21 18.41 -9.69
N MET A 277 -4.64 18.59 -8.49
CA MET A 277 -5.01 17.77 -7.33
C MET A 277 -6.48 17.92 -6.96
N ARG A 278 -7.02 19.14 -7.02
CA ARG A 278 -8.46 19.38 -6.81
C ARG A 278 -9.28 18.60 -7.81
N ASP A 279 -9.00 18.77 -9.11
CA ASP A 279 -9.81 18.18 -10.16
C ASP A 279 -9.72 16.64 -10.17
N ILE A 280 -8.56 16.08 -9.85
CA ILE A 280 -8.33 14.64 -9.77
C ILE A 280 -9.01 14.03 -8.53
N ILE A 281 -8.88 14.64 -7.35
CA ILE A 281 -9.55 14.14 -6.14
C ILE A 281 -11.07 14.25 -6.28
N LEU A 282 -11.60 15.35 -6.82
CA LEU A 282 -13.04 15.44 -7.08
C LEU A 282 -13.56 14.42 -8.10
N ALA A 283 -12.69 13.87 -8.94
CA ALA A 283 -13.06 12.84 -9.90
C ALA A 283 -13.31 11.45 -9.28
N THR A 284 -12.93 11.22 -8.01
CA THR A 284 -13.22 9.95 -7.30
C THR A 284 -14.69 9.83 -6.89
N ASP A 285 -15.45 10.94 -6.85
CA ASP A 285 -16.90 10.88 -6.72
C ASP A 285 -17.48 10.11 -7.91
N LEU A 286 -17.98 8.89 -7.69
CA LEU A 286 -18.57 8.07 -8.76
C LEU A 286 -19.76 8.78 -9.45
N ALA A 287 -20.45 9.69 -8.78
CA ALA A 287 -21.47 10.51 -9.43
C ALA A 287 -20.85 11.47 -10.47
N HIS A 288 -19.63 11.98 -10.23
CA HIS A 288 -18.87 12.73 -11.23
C HIS A 288 -18.47 11.83 -12.40
N HIS A 289 -17.91 10.65 -12.13
CA HIS A 289 -17.54 9.69 -13.16
C HIS A 289 -18.73 9.39 -14.11
N LEU A 290 -19.91 9.09 -13.55
CA LEU A 290 -21.11 8.80 -14.32
C LEU A 290 -21.58 10.01 -15.17
N ARG A 291 -21.37 11.25 -14.72
CA ARG A 291 -21.70 12.45 -15.50
C ARG A 291 -20.81 12.59 -16.73
N ILE A 292 -19.51 12.31 -16.61
CA ILE A 292 -18.52 12.48 -17.69
C ILE A 292 -18.34 11.22 -18.56
N PHE A 293 -18.99 10.11 -18.23
CA PHE A 293 -18.78 8.81 -18.90
C PHE A 293 -18.98 8.87 -20.42
N LYS A 294 -19.98 9.62 -20.90
CA LYS A 294 -20.22 9.81 -22.34
C LYS A 294 -19.07 10.57 -23.03
N ASP A 295 -18.44 11.51 -22.34
CA ASP A 295 -17.30 12.24 -22.87
C ASP A 295 -16.04 11.37 -22.89
N LEU A 296 -15.88 10.48 -21.90
CA LEU A 296 -14.84 9.44 -21.91
C LEU A 296 -15.01 8.48 -23.10
N GLN A 297 -16.23 7.98 -23.34
CA GLN A 297 -16.54 7.14 -24.49
C GLN A 297 -16.24 7.86 -25.81
N LYS A 298 -16.64 9.13 -25.91
CA LYS A 298 -16.35 9.95 -27.09
C LYS A 298 -14.85 10.10 -27.30
N MET A 299 -14.08 10.40 -26.26
CA MET A 299 -12.62 10.49 -26.32
C MET A 299 -11.97 9.19 -26.80
N ALA A 300 -12.39 8.04 -26.27
CA ALA A 300 -11.90 6.74 -26.70
C ALA A 300 -12.24 6.47 -28.19
N THR A 301 -13.48 6.77 -28.59
CA THR A 301 -13.97 6.54 -29.97
C THR A 301 -13.25 7.41 -31.01
N VAL A 302 -13.04 8.70 -30.74
CA VAL A 302 -12.38 9.61 -31.68
C VAL A 302 -10.85 9.50 -31.66
N GLY A 303 -10.31 8.79 -30.66
CA GLY A 303 -8.88 8.72 -30.39
C GLY A 303 -8.40 9.80 -29.43
N TYR A 304 -7.58 9.39 -28.47
CA TYR A 304 -6.92 10.32 -27.56
C TYR A 304 -6.00 11.29 -28.32
N ASN A 305 -5.96 12.55 -27.87
CA ASN A 305 -5.11 13.58 -28.47
C ASN A 305 -4.35 14.32 -27.36
N PRO A 306 -3.03 14.11 -27.21
CA PRO A 306 -2.24 14.70 -26.13
C PRO A 306 -2.16 16.23 -26.20
N ARG A 307 -2.46 16.85 -27.35
CA ARG A 307 -2.52 18.32 -27.48
C ARG A 307 -3.85 18.91 -27.02
N ASN A 308 -4.89 18.09 -26.87
CA ASN A 308 -6.19 18.53 -26.40
C ASN A 308 -6.25 18.49 -24.87
N ARG A 309 -6.32 19.66 -24.24
CA ARG A 309 -6.39 19.79 -22.77
C ARG A 309 -7.61 19.07 -22.17
N THR A 310 -8.74 19.07 -22.85
CA THR A 310 -9.94 18.35 -22.40
C THR A 310 -9.70 16.84 -22.40
N HIS A 311 -9.01 16.31 -23.42
CA HIS A 311 -8.67 14.87 -23.44
C HIS A 311 -7.74 14.52 -22.28
N ARG A 312 -6.73 15.36 -21.98
CA ARG A 312 -5.84 15.12 -20.82
C ARG A 312 -6.60 15.12 -19.51
N SER A 313 -7.50 16.09 -19.30
CA SER A 313 -8.34 16.17 -18.10
C SER A 313 -9.26 14.95 -17.95
N LEU A 314 -9.91 14.52 -19.04
CA LEU A 314 -10.75 13.33 -19.07
C LEU A 314 -9.94 12.06 -18.80
N LEU A 315 -8.74 11.95 -19.38
CA LEU A 315 -7.83 10.84 -19.15
C LEU A 315 -7.39 10.78 -17.68
N LEU A 316 -7.06 11.91 -17.04
CA LEU A 316 -6.76 11.96 -15.62
C LEU A 316 -7.92 11.45 -14.75
N CYS A 317 -9.16 11.83 -15.07
CA CYS A 317 -10.35 11.33 -14.36
C CYS A 317 -10.51 9.81 -14.51
N LEU A 318 -10.33 9.29 -15.73
CA LEU A 318 -10.40 7.85 -15.99
C LEU A 318 -9.30 7.08 -15.26
N LEU A 319 -8.06 7.57 -15.31
CA LEU A 319 -6.93 6.95 -14.62
C LEU A 319 -7.14 6.96 -13.10
N MET A 320 -7.59 8.07 -12.52
CA MET A 320 -7.91 8.14 -11.09
C MET A 320 -8.98 7.12 -10.70
N THR A 321 -10.09 7.07 -11.45
CA THR A 321 -11.16 6.07 -11.18
C THR A 321 -10.64 4.63 -11.37
N SER A 322 -9.75 4.41 -12.34
CA SER A 322 -9.12 3.09 -12.56
C SER A 322 -8.20 2.68 -11.41
N CYS A 323 -7.50 3.63 -10.79
CA CYS A 323 -6.70 3.40 -9.59
C CYS A 323 -7.58 3.09 -8.39
N ASP A 324 -8.61 3.90 -8.18
CA ASP A 324 -9.55 3.80 -7.06
C ASP A 324 -10.22 2.42 -7.01
N LEU A 325 -10.69 1.93 -8.16
CA LEU A 325 -11.35 0.62 -8.27
C LEU A 325 -10.38 -0.56 -8.53
N SER A 326 -9.07 -0.35 -8.41
CA SER A 326 -8.06 -1.31 -8.87
C SER A 326 -8.01 -2.62 -8.10
N ASP A 327 -8.64 -2.71 -6.94
CA ASP A 327 -8.81 -3.97 -6.21
C ASP A 327 -9.53 -5.03 -7.06
N GLN A 328 -10.43 -4.59 -7.95
CA GLN A 328 -11.21 -5.47 -8.84
C GLN A 328 -10.37 -6.10 -9.96
N THR A 329 -9.18 -5.56 -10.22
CA THR A 329 -8.23 -6.10 -11.21
C THR A 329 -7.28 -7.13 -10.62
N LYS A 330 -7.47 -7.52 -9.34
CA LYS A 330 -6.64 -8.51 -8.66
C LYS A 330 -7.35 -9.87 -8.66
N GLY A 331 -6.70 -10.89 -8.10
CA GLY A 331 -7.29 -12.24 -8.01
C GLY A 331 -8.54 -12.28 -7.12
N TRP A 332 -9.32 -13.34 -7.27
CA TRP A 332 -10.60 -13.55 -6.56
C TRP A 332 -10.50 -13.33 -5.05
N LYS A 333 -9.46 -13.87 -4.40
CA LYS A 333 -9.25 -13.71 -2.95
C LYS A 333 -9.22 -12.24 -2.51
N THR A 334 -8.57 -11.39 -3.29
CA THR A 334 -8.54 -9.94 -3.05
C THR A 334 -9.94 -9.35 -3.23
N THR A 335 -10.57 -9.55 -4.38
CA THR A 335 -11.91 -9.02 -4.69
C THR A 335 -12.94 -9.39 -3.63
N ARG A 336 -12.95 -10.64 -3.20
CA ARG A 336 -13.82 -11.14 -2.13
C ARG A 336 -13.53 -10.46 -0.80
N LYS A 337 -12.24 -10.35 -0.41
CA LYS A 337 -11.86 -9.70 0.85
C LYS A 337 -12.27 -8.23 0.86
N ILE A 338 -12.07 -7.53 -0.26
CA ILE A 338 -12.47 -6.14 -0.42
C ILE A 338 -13.99 -5.98 -0.35
N ALA A 339 -14.76 -6.87 -0.96
CA ALA A 339 -16.22 -6.86 -0.81
C ALA A 339 -16.64 -7.01 0.67
N GLU A 340 -16.01 -7.91 1.44
CA GLU A 340 -16.27 -8.02 2.88
C GLU A 340 -16.00 -6.70 3.63
N LEU A 341 -14.89 -6.01 3.32
CA LEU A 341 -14.53 -4.73 3.94
C LEU A 341 -15.53 -3.62 3.57
N ILE A 342 -15.89 -3.50 2.29
CA ILE A 342 -16.86 -2.52 1.80
C ILE A 342 -18.21 -2.72 2.49
N TYR A 343 -18.73 -3.95 2.52
CA TYR A 343 -20.04 -4.20 3.14
C TYR A 343 -20.01 -4.05 4.66
N LYS A 344 -18.89 -4.35 5.35
CA LYS A 344 -18.75 -4.01 6.78
C LYS A 344 -18.92 -2.51 7.01
N GLU A 345 -18.32 -1.69 6.16
CA GLU A 345 -18.41 -0.24 6.25
C GLU A 345 -19.82 0.26 5.90
N PHE A 346 -20.39 -0.17 4.77
CA PHE A 346 -21.74 0.19 4.34
C PHE A 346 -22.82 -0.19 5.36
N PHE A 347 -22.71 -1.38 5.95
CA PHE A 347 -23.66 -1.83 6.97
C PHE A 347 -23.50 -1.05 8.28
N SER A 348 -22.28 -0.63 8.62
CA SER A 348 -22.06 0.26 9.77
C SER A 348 -22.74 1.61 9.56
N GLN A 349 -22.63 2.19 8.35
CA GLN A 349 -23.39 3.39 8.00
C GLN A 349 -24.91 3.14 8.04
N GLY A 350 -25.40 2.05 7.45
CA GLY A 350 -26.83 1.76 7.40
C GLY A 350 -27.46 1.57 8.78
N ASP A 351 -26.73 0.99 9.74
CA ASP A 351 -27.18 0.89 11.13
C ASP A 351 -27.27 2.27 11.79
N LEU A 352 -26.33 3.18 11.52
CA LEU A 352 -26.40 4.57 11.99
C LEU A 352 -27.60 5.31 11.37
N GLU A 353 -27.86 5.11 10.08
CA GLU A 353 -29.03 5.69 9.40
C GLU A 353 -30.34 5.19 10.05
N LYS A 354 -30.46 3.88 10.32
CA LYS A 354 -31.60 3.32 11.05
C LYS A 354 -31.75 3.93 12.45
N ALA A 355 -30.65 4.08 13.19
CA ALA A 355 -30.66 4.68 14.54
C ALA A 355 -31.09 6.15 14.52
N MET A 356 -30.83 6.87 13.43
CA MET A 356 -31.31 8.24 13.20
C MET A 356 -32.76 8.33 12.71
N GLY A 357 -33.44 7.20 12.51
CA GLY A 357 -34.81 7.14 11.98
C GLY A 357 -34.89 7.24 10.45
N ASN A 358 -33.77 7.14 9.74
CA ASN A 358 -33.71 7.14 8.29
C ASN A 358 -33.79 5.72 7.72
N ARG A 359 -34.27 5.59 6.49
CA ARG A 359 -34.25 4.32 5.75
C ARG A 359 -32.96 4.24 4.93
N PRO A 360 -32.03 3.33 5.26
CA PRO A 360 -30.81 3.14 4.46
C PRO A 360 -31.13 2.66 3.06
N SER A 361 -30.20 2.93 2.13
CA SER A 361 -30.22 2.30 0.81
C SER A 361 -30.07 0.78 0.92
N GLU A 362 -30.58 0.03 -0.07
CA GLU A 362 -30.58 -1.44 0.02
C GLU A 362 -29.18 -2.04 0.18
N MET A 363 -28.17 -1.48 -0.49
CA MET A 363 -26.78 -1.93 -0.37
C MET A 363 -26.14 -1.64 1.00
N MET A 364 -26.74 -0.75 1.80
CA MET A 364 -26.29 -0.40 3.15
C MET A 364 -27.15 -1.05 4.24
N ASP A 365 -28.29 -1.64 3.88
CA ASP A 365 -29.17 -2.33 4.82
C ASP A 365 -28.76 -3.80 4.95
N ARG A 366 -28.05 -4.16 6.03
CA ARG A 366 -27.58 -5.55 6.26
C ARG A 366 -28.68 -6.61 6.28
N GLU A 367 -29.93 -6.23 6.49
CA GLU A 367 -31.08 -7.15 6.50
C GLU A 367 -31.66 -7.38 5.09
N LYS A 368 -31.30 -6.54 4.12
CA LYS A 368 -31.85 -6.58 2.75
C LYS A 368 -30.79 -6.85 1.70
N ALA A 369 -29.58 -6.33 1.88
CA ALA A 369 -28.49 -6.46 0.93
C ALA A 369 -28.23 -7.91 0.54
N TYR A 370 -28.31 -8.20 -0.76
CA TYR A 370 -27.89 -9.47 -1.34
C TYR A 370 -26.55 -9.27 -2.08
N ILE A 371 -25.46 -9.57 -1.37
CA ILE A 371 -24.09 -9.22 -1.77
C ILE A 371 -23.71 -9.69 -3.19
N PRO A 372 -23.98 -10.93 -3.62
CA PRO A 372 -23.61 -11.38 -4.97
C PRO A 372 -24.22 -10.56 -6.09
N GLU A 373 -25.53 -10.27 -6.01
CA GLU A 373 -26.23 -9.48 -7.03
C GLU A 373 -25.74 -8.03 -7.05
N LEU A 374 -25.54 -7.43 -5.87
CA LEU A 374 -25.00 -6.09 -5.75
C LEU A 374 -23.56 -5.99 -6.32
N GLN A 375 -22.71 -7.00 -6.08
CA GLN A 375 -21.36 -7.06 -6.65
C GLN A 375 -21.39 -7.27 -8.16
N ILE A 376 -22.21 -8.18 -8.68
CA ILE A 376 -22.39 -8.37 -10.13
C ILE A 376 -22.84 -7.06 -10.77
N SER A 377 -23.85 -6.40 -10.19
CA SER A 377 -24.37 -5.14 -10.69
C SER A 377 -23.31 -4.02 -10.69
N PHE A 378 -22.56 -3.88 -9.59
CA PHE A 378 -21.44 -2.94 -9.50
C PHE A 378 -20.38 -3.20 -10.59
N MET A 379 -20.02 -4.47 -10.78
CA MET A 379 -18.99 -4.83 -11.76
C MET A 379 -19.47 -4.57 -13.19
N GLU A 380 -20.71 -4.94 -13.53
CA GLU A 380 -21.26 -4.77 -14.89
C GLU A 380 -21.48 -3.31 -15.26
N HIS A 381 -21.98 -2.50 -14.32
CA HIS A 381 -22.43 -1.14 -14.62
C HIS A 381 -21.40 -0.06 -14.29
N ILE A 382 -20.36 -0.38 -13.51
CA ILE A 382 -19.33 0.58 -13.10
C ILE A 382 -17.93 0.06 -13.46
N ALA A 383 -17.47 -1.01 -12.83
CA ALA A 383 -16.05 -1.42 -12.93
C ALA A 383 -15.66 -1.89 -14.36
N MET A 384 -16.41 -2.80 -14.96
CA MET A 384 -16.12 -3.32 -16.30
C MET A 384 -16.11 -2.21 -17.37
N PRO A 385 -17.11 -1.29 -17.43
CA PRO A 385 -17.07 -0.17 -18.37
C PRO A 385 -15.83 0.73 -18.23
N ILE A 386 -15.35 0.97 -17.01
CA ILE A 386 -14.13 1.74 -16.75
C ILE A 386 -12.90 1.06 -17.37
N TYR A 387 -12.68 -0.22 -17.06
CA TYR A 387 -11.54 -0.95 -17.59
C TYR A 387 -11.67 -1.24 -19.08
N LYS A 388 -12.90 -1.26 -19.62
CA LYS A 388 -13.13 -1.34 -21.06
C LYS A 388 -12.65 -0.07 -21.77
N LEU A 389 -12.99 1.11 -21.24
CA LEU A 389 -12.47 2.37 -21.75
C LEU A 389 -10.94 2.46 -21.63
N LEU A 390 -10.38 2.00 -20.50
CA LEU A 390 -8.94 1.94 -20.31
C LEU A 390 -8.28 1.05 -21.37
N GLN A 391 -8.86 -0.13 -21.64
CA GLN A 391 -8.41 -1.05 -22.70
C GLN A 391 -8.44 -0.40 -24.10
N GLU A 392 -9.50 0.34 -24.41
CA GLU A 392 -9.66 0.99 -25.72
C GLU A 392 -8.60 2.08 -25.95
N ILE A 393 -8.20 2.81 -24.90
CA ILE A 393 -7.15 3.83 -24.99
C ILE A 393 -5.75 3.21 -24.90
N PHE A 394 -5.59 2.21 -24.05
CA PHE A 394 -4.33 1.50 -23.80
C PHE A 394 -4.51 0.00 -24.02
N PRO A 395 -4.24 -0.54 -25.22
CA PRO A 395 -4.39 -1.97 -25.50
C PRO A 395 -3.62 -2.88 -24.54
N ARG A 396 -2.48 -2.42 -24.01
CA ARG A 396 -1.68 -3.11 -22.98
C ARG A 396 -2.42 -3.34 -21.66
N SER A 397 -3.53 -2.67 -21.41
CA SER A 397 -4.38 -2.84 -20.22
C SER A 397 -5.47 -3.91 -20.37
N THR A 398 -5.46 -4.69 -21.47
CA THR A 398 -6.45 -5.76 -21.73
C THR A 398 -6.60 -6.74 -20.56
N GLU A 399 -5.48 -7.13 -19.94
CA GLU A 399 -5.50 -8.06 -18.81
C GLU A 399 -6.29 -7.54 -17.59
N LEU A 400 -6.38 -6.22 -17.42
CA LEU A 400 -7.13 -5.60 -16.33
C LEU A 400 -8.63 -5.79 -16.54
N TYR A 401 -9.12 -5.53 -17.75
CA TYR A 401 -10.52 -5.76 -18.12
C TYR A 401 -10.89 -7.24 -18.02
N GLU A 402 -10.05 -8.13 -18.55
CA GLU A 402 -10.28 -9.58 -18.51
C GLU A 402 -10.33 -10.10 -17.07
N ARG A 403 -9.46 -9.62 -16.18
CA ARG A 403 -9.49 -10.00 -14.77
C ARG A 403 -10.76 -9.55 -14.07
N VAL A 404 -11.24 -8.33 -14.34
CA VAL A 404 -12.49 -7.81 -13.78
C VAL A 404 -13.69 -8.61 -14.31
N ALA A 405 -13.72 -8.92 -15.61
CA ALA A 405 -14.75 -9.78 -16.20
C ALA A 405 -14.75 -11.19 -15.57
N ALA A 406 -13.57 -11.79 -15.39
CA ALA A 406 -13.43 -13.09 -14.73
C ALA A 406 -13.91 -13.05 -13.27
N ASN A 407 -13.58 -12.00 -12.52
CA ASN A 407 -14.07 -11.81 -11.14
C ASN A 407 -15.61 -11.66 -11.09
N ARG A 408 -16.23 -10.99 -12.07
CA ARG A 408 -17.70 -10.92 -12.19
C ARG A 408 -18.32 -12.29 -12.42
N GLU A 409 -17.69 -13.13 -13.24
CA GLU A 409 -18.14 -14.51 -13.43
C GLU A 409 -18.01 -15.34 -12.14
N GLN A 410 -16.95 -15.13 -11.35
CA GLN A 410 -16.81 -15.81 -10.05
C GLN A 410 -17.97 -15.48 -9.11
N TRP A 411 -18.38 -14.22 -9.02
CA TRP A 411 -19.56 -13.85 -8.24
C TRP A 411 -20.82 -14.58 -8.68
N SER A 412 -21.01 -14.79 -9.99
CA SER A 412 -22.13 -15.58 -10.52
C SER A 412 -22.05 -17.04 -10.07
N LYS A 413 -20.85 -17.64 -10.10
CA LYS A 413 -20.62 -19.04 -9.70
C LYS A 413 -20.90 -19.24 -8.21
N VAL A 414 -20.43 -18.34 -7.35
CA VAL A 414 -20.60 -18.48 -5.90
C VAL A 414 -21.93 -17.94 -5.35
N SER A 415 -22.76 -17.29 -6.20
CA SER A 415 -24.05 -16.71 -5.79
C SER A 415 -24.97 -17.74 -5.12
N HIS A 416 -25.00 -18.98 -5.63
CA HIS A 416 -25.85 -20.05 -5.08
C HIS A 416 -25.55 -20.41 -3.62
N LYS A 417 -24.36 -20.07 -3.10
CA LYS A 417 -23.97 -20.30 -1.70
C LYS A 417 -24.58 -19.29 -0.73
N PHE A 418 -25.02 -18.13 -1.23
CA PHE A 418 -25.73 -17.15 -0.41
C PHE A 418 -27.19 -17.56 -0.28
N THR A 419 -27.48 -18.31 0.78
CA THR A 419 -28.87 -18.55 1.24
C THR A 419 -29.33 -17.51 2.26
N ILE A 420 -28.43 -16.63 2.71
CA ILE A 420 -28.63 -15.66 3.79
C ILE A 420 -28.36 -14.24 3.26
N ARG A 421 -29.21 -13.27 3.62
CA ARG A 421 -29.00 -11.84 3.33
C ARG A 421 -28.00 -11.22 4.30
N GLY A 422 -27.22 -10.24 3.85
CA GLY A 422 -26.17 -9.62 4.65
C GLY A 422 -24.87 -10.45 4.73
N LEU A 423 -24.01 -10.12 5.71
CA LEU A 423 -22.84 -10.93 6.05
C LEU A 423 -23.24 -12.10 6.97
N PRO A 424 -22.59 -13.27 6.88
CA PRO A 424 -22.80 -14.36 7.82
C PRO A 424 -22.46 -13.95 9.26
N SER A 425 -22.88 -14.75 10.24
CA SER A 425 -22.70 -14.45 11.69
C SER A 425 -21.24 -14.27 12.12
N ASN A 426 -20.27 -14.82 11.37
CA ASN A 426 -18.85 -14.63 11.60
C ASN A 426 -18.29 -13.35 10.93
N ASN A 427 -19.13 -12.52 10.31
CA ASN A 427 -18.77 -11.31 9.57
C ASN A 427 -17.66 -11.55 8.51
N SER A 428 -17.65 -12.72 7.87
CA SER A 428 -16.63 -13.10 6.90
C SER A 428 -17.24 -13.72 5.64
N LEU A 429 -16.60 -13.48 4.50
CA LEU A 429 -16.92 -14.14 3.22
C LEU A 429 -16.01 -15.35 2.94
N ASP A 430 -15.27 -15.83 3.95
CA ASP A 430 -14.19 -16.81 3.74
C ASP A 430 -14.64 -18.15 3.15
N PHE A 431 -15.89 -18.54 3.43
CA PHE A 431 -16.53 -19.76 2.94
C PHE A 431 -16.66 -19.83 1.39
N LEU A 432 -16.45 -18.71 0.69
CA LEU A 432 -16.48 -18.68 -0.78
C LEU A 432 -15.17 -19.19 -1.41
N ASP A 433 -14.06 -19.28 -0.66
CA ASP A 433 -12.77 -19.75 -1.23
C ASP A 433 -12.75 -21.25 -1.49
N GLU A 434 -13.49 -22.06 -0.72
CA GLU A 434 -13.41 -23.53 -0.81
C GLU A 434 -13.68 -24.07 -2.22
N GLU A 435 -14.62 -23.45 -2.95
CA GLU A 435 -14.94 -23.85 -4.32
C GLU A 435 -13.99 -23.24 -5.35
N TYR A 436 -13.50 -22.02 -5.11
CA TYR A 436 -12.45 -21.45 -5.95
C TYR A 436 -11.20 -22.34 -5.93
N GLU A 437 -10.81 -22.82 -4.75
CA GLU A 437 -9.67 -23.73 -4.58
C GLU A 437 -9.95 -25.11 -5.20
N LEU A 438 -11.18 -25.64 -5.09
CA LEU A 438 -11.59 -26.87 -5.78
C LEU A 438 -11.57 -26.72 -7.32
N MET A 439 -12.10 -25.62 -7.86
CA MET A 439 -12.09 -25.34 -9.29
C MET A 439 -10.67 -25.13 -9.83
N GLN A 440 -9.82 -24.46 -9.06
CA GLN A 440 -8.41 -24.27 -9.38
C GLN A 440 -7.67 -25.62 -9.37
N ALA A 441 -7.92 -26.48 -8.38
CA ALA A 441 -7.38 -27.84 -8.32
C ALA A 441 -7.87 -28.75 -9.46
N GLN A 442 -9.04 -28.46 -10.04
CA GLN A 442 -9.59 -29.17 -11.21
C GLN A 442 -9.10 -28.61 -12.56
N GLY A 443 -8.17 -27.65 -12.57
CA GLY A 443 -7.58 -27.11 -13.79
C GLY A 443 -8.50 -26.18 -14.58
N ALA A 444 -9.56 -25.65 -13.97
CA ALA A 444 -10.50 -24.75 -14.64
C ALA A 444 -9.91 -23.37 -14.95
N PHE A 445 -8.79 -23.02 -14.32
CA PHE A 445 -8.03 -21.79 -14.56
C PHE A 445 -6.59 -22.22 -14.90
N GLY A 446 -6.17 -22.05 -16.16
CA GLY A 446 -4.78 -22.34 -16.56
C GLY A 446 -3.77 -21.60 -15.68
N ASP A 447 -2.54 -22.13 -15.55
CA ASP A 447 -1.46 -21.74 -14.63
C ASP A 447 -1.37 -20.22 -14.30
N ASP A 448 -2.24 -19.74 -13.42
CA ASP A 448 -2.45 -18.30 -13.16
C ASP A 448 -1.58 -17.78 -11.99
N ILE A 449 -0.70 -18.64 -11.46
CA ILE A 449 0.12 -18.34 -10.27
C ILE A 449 1.36 -17.50 -10.62
N HIS A 450 1.81 -17.51 -11.89
CA HIS A 450 3.08 -16.86 -12.28
C HIS A 450 2.97 -15.51 -12.99
N ARG A 451 1.77 -14.96 -13.19
CA ARG A 451 1.57 -13.62 -13.81
C ARG A 451 1.10 -12.54 -12.84
N MET A 452 1.22 -12.80 -11.54
CA MET A 452 0.87 -11.83 -10.50
C MET A 452 1.96 -10.75 -10.43
N ASN A 453 1.75 -9.64 -11.15
CA ASN A 453 2.31 -8.28 -10.94
C ASN A 453 2.87 -7.56 -12.17
N GLY A 454 2.62 -8.02 -13.41
CA GLY A 454 2.86 -7.19 -14.60
C GLY A 454 4.33 -6.79 -14.87
N CYS A 455 5.31 -7.28 -14.11
CA CYS A 455 6.70 -7.27 -14.55
C CYS A 455 6.84 -8.38 -15.60
N LEU A 456 6.78 -7.99 -16.87
CA LEU A 456 7.24 -8.85 -17.95
C LEU A 456 8.74 -9.06 -17.76
N ASP A 457 9.16 -10.31 -17.57
CA ASP A 457 10.56 -10.70 -17.70
C ASP A 457 11.05 -10.30 -19.10
N GLU A 458 12.25 -9.70 -19.18
CA GLU A 458 12.84 -9.16 -20.42
C GLU A 458 13.15 -10.20 -21.53
N ASP A 459 12.80 -11.47 -21.35
CA ASP A 459 13.28 -12.55 -22.23
C ASP A 459 12.37 -12.92 -23.41
N CYS A 460 11.28 -12.18 -23.66
CA CYS A 460 10.38 -12.51 -24.78
C CYS A 460 10.72 -11.83 -26.13
N CYS A 461 11.85 -11.11 -26.25
CA CYS A 461 12.25 -10.43 -27.50
C CYS A 461 13.28 -11.17 -28.37
N LYS A 462 13.56 -12.46 -28.12
CA LYS A 462 14.47 -13.26 -28.96
C LYS A 462 13.86 -14.59 -29.38
N ARG A 463 12.83 -14.53 -30.23
CA ARG A 463 12.44 -15.62 -31.12
C ARG A 463 11.48 -15.05 -32.16
N ASP A 464 12.07 -14.51 -33.21
CA ASP A 464 11.57 -14.54 -34.60
C ASP A 464 12.65 -13.91 -35.50
N GLN A 465 13.58 -14.77 -35.91
CA GLN A 465 14.38 -14.67 -37.14
C GLN A 465 14.40 -16.05 -37.79
#